data_AF-I0LDX9-F1
#
_entry.id   AF-I0LDX9-F1
#
_cell.length_a   1.000
_cell.length_b   1.000
_cell.length_c   1.000
_cell.angle_alpha   90.00
_cell.angle_beta   90.00
_cell.angle_gamma   90.00
#
_symmetry.space_group_name_H-M   'P 1'
#
loop_
_entity.id
_entity.type
_entity.pdbx_description
1 polymer ?
#
loop_
_entity_poly.entity_id
_entity_poly.type
_entity_poly.pdbx_seq_one_letter_code
_entity_poly.pdbx_strand_id
1 'polypeptide(L)'
;MATRQPAQRSWAPAVLVAVLALVFGGVTVAIEVGSRRSAADSHAKEAGAEADVTRAAQAYGAAVVAAGDPAPTDERLAAVAEGARVEVREVHRTPGLVVTVYGTAPFGTLFGVGSVAACHRVSFHDLGTATAGSVVERLVDCPPPVAWPSPS
;
A
#
# COMPACT_ATOMS: atom_id res chain seq x y z
N MET A 1 20.48 -82.37 -7.87
CA MET A 1 20.47 -81.32 -8.92
C MET A 1 19.63 -80.16 -8.38
N ALA A 2 20.23 -79.01 -8.09
CA ALA A 2 19.52 -77.83 -7.59
C ALA A 2 19.62 -76.73 -8.66
N THR A 3 18.51 -76.42 -9.32
CA THR A 3 18.39 -75.33 -10.29
C THR A 3 18.38 -74.00 -9.54
N ARG A 4 19.46 -73.22 -9.64
CA ARG A 4 19.47 -71.82 -9.19
C ARG A 4 18.70 -70.98 -10.20
N GLN A 5 17.51 -70.52 -9.84
CA GLN A 5 16.82 -69.48 -10.60
C GLN A 5 17.66 -68.19 -10.59
N PRO A 6 17.84 -67.50 -11.73
CA PRO A 6 18.41 -66.17 -11.72
C PRO A 6 17.46 -65.26 -10.96
N ALA A 7 17.93 -64.67 -9.86
CA ALA A 7 17.20 -63.61 -9.17
C ALA A 7 17.01 -62.47 -10.17
N GLN A 8 15.83 -62.37 -10.77
CA GLN A 8 15.43 -61.23 -11.58
C GLN A 8 15.50 -60.01 -10.66
N ARG A 9 16.58 -59.25 -10.80
CA ARG A 9 16.78 -57.99 -10.07
C ARG A 9 15.62 -57.10 -10.47
N SER A 10 14.64 -56.90 -9.59
CA SER A 10 13.48 -56.09 -9.91
C SER A 10 13.95 -54.64 -10.05
N TRP A 11 13.74 -54.05 -11.22
CA TRP A 11 14.01 -52.62 -11.47
C TRP A 11 12.88 -51.73 -10.94
N ALA A 12 11.75 -52.35 -10.56
CA ALA A 12 10.60 -51.70 -9.95
C ALA A 12 10.91 -50.71 -8.83
N PRO A 13 11.78 -50.99 -7.82
CA PRO A 13 12.12 -50.01 -6.79
C PRO A 13 12.92 -48.83 -7.33
N ALA A 14 13.79 -49.02 -8.33
CA ALA A 14 14.57 -47.93 -8.91
C ALA A 14 13.69 -46.98 -9.74
N VAL A 15 12.74 -47.53 -10.51
CA VAL A 15 11.75 -46.75 -11.25
C VAL A 15 10.83 -45.99 -10.29
N LEU A 16 10.38 -46.63 -9.21
CA LEU A 16 9.55 -45.96 -8.21
C LEU A 16 10.27 -44.78 -7.56
N VAL A 17 11.56 -44.94 -7.20
CA VAL A 17 12.37 -43.85 -6.63
C VAL A 17 12.57 -42.72 -7.65
N ALA A 18 12.81 -43.03 -8.92
CA ALA A 18 12.94 -42.03 -9.97
C ALA A 18 11.63 -41.25 -10.19
N VAL A 19 10.48 -41.94 -10.19
CA VAL A 19 9.15 -41.33 -10.28
C VAL A 19 8.88 -40.46 -9.05
N LEU A 20 9.17 -40.94 -7.85
CA LEU A 20 9.03 -40.16 -6.62
C LEU A 20 9.92 -38.91 -6.65
N ALA A 21 11.18 -39.03 -7.09
CA ALA A 21 12.09 -37.89 -7.21
C ALA A 21 11.59 -36.85 -8.22
N LEU A 22 11.02 -37.28 -9.35
CA LEU A 22 10.41 -36.38 -10.34
C LEU A 22 9.16 -35.69 -9.80
N VAL A 23 8.31 -36.42 -9.08
CA VAL A 23 7.10 -35.87 -8.45
C VAL A 23 7.48 -34.87 -7.36
N PHE A 24 8.39 -35.23 -6.45
CA PHE A 24 8.86 -34.32 -5.40
C PHE A 24 9.57 -33.10 -5.98
N GLY A 25 10.44 -33.28 -6.99
CA GLY A 25 11.11 -32.18 -7.67
C GLY A 25 10.15 -31.26 -8.43
N GLY A 26 9.09 -31.81 -9.03
CA GLY A 26 8.04 -31.02 -9.68
C GLY A 26 7.22 -30.21 -8.67
N VAL A 27 6.88 -30.81 -7.52
CA VAL A 27 6.12 -30.16 -6.45
C VAL A 27 6.91 -29.00 -5.83
N THR A 28 8.20 -29.15 -5.56
CA THR A 28 9.02 -28.07 -4.99
C THR A 28 9.12 -26.88 -5.94
N VAL A 29 9.35 -27.12 -7.23
CA VAL A 29 9.40 -26.07 -8.25
C VAL A 29 8.05 -25.36 -8.38
N ALA A 30 6.93 -26.10 -8.36
CA ALA A 30 5.59 -25.51 -8.41
C ALA A 30 5.28 -24.64 -7.18
N ILE A 31 5.69 -25.07 -5.99
CA ILE A 31 5.55 -24.28 -4.75
C ILE A 31 6.37 -23.00 -4.86
N GLU A 32 7.60 -23.07 -5.36
CA GLU A 32 8.47 -21.90 -5.46
C GLU A 32 8.02 -20.89 -6.52
N VAL A 33 7.50 -21.36 -7.65
CA VAL A 33 6.88 -20.48 -8.65
C VAL A 33 5.59 -19.86 -8.11
N GLY A 34 4.77 -20.65 -7.40
CA GLY A 34 3.55 -20.18 -6.75
C GLY A 34 3.82 -19.12 -5.68
N SER A 35 4.87 -19.28 -4.88
CA SER A 35 5.26 -18.33 -3.84
C SER A 35 5.77 -17.01 -4.42
N ARG A 36 6.64 -17.06 -5.46
CA ARG A 36 7.13 -15.86 -6.15
C ARG A 36 6.01 -15.07 -6.82
N ARG A 37 5.06 -15.77 -7.46
CA ARG A 37 3.89 -15.13 -8.07
C ARG A 37 2.98 -14.48 -7.03
N SER A 38 2.75 -15.18 -5.91
CA SER A 38 1.95 -14.65 -4.80
C SER A 38 2.60 -13.42 -4.13
N ALA A 39 3.93 -13.42 -4.01
CA ALA A 39 4.69 -12.26 -3.53
C ALA A 39 4.56 -11.08 -4.51
N ALA A 40 4.72 -11.31 -5.81
CA ALA A 40 4.56 -10.28 -6.83
C ALA A 40 3.14 -9.68 -6.85
N ASP A 41 2.11 -10.52 -6.77
CA ASP A 41 0.73 -10.06 -6.72
C ASP A 41 0.43 -9.27 -5.44
N SER A 42 1.05 -9.65 -4.31
CA SER A 42 0.91 -8.91 -3.05
C SER A 42 1.59 -7.54 -3.13
N HIS A 43 2.79 -7.45 -3.69
CA HIS A 43 3.48 -6.16 -3.93
C HIS A 43 2.72 -5.26 -4.90
N ALA A 44 2.14 -5.82 -5.96
CA ALA A 44 1.33 -5.03 -6.90
C ALA A 44 0.10 -4.42 -6.22
N LYS A 45 -0.56 -5.17 -5.33
CA LYS A 45 -1.71 -4.68 -4.57
C LYS A 45 -1.33 -3.66 -3.51
N GLU A 46 -0.20 -3.86 -2.84
CA GLU A 46 0.37 -2.89 -1.91
C GLU A 46 0.70 -1.57 -2.61
N ALA A 47 1.37 -1.63 -3.77
CA ALA A 47 1.64 -0.45 -4.60
C ALA A 47 0.35 0.25 -5.07
N GLY A 48 -0.70 -0.52 -5.38
CA GLY A 48 -2.03 0.02 -5.67
C GLY A 48 -2.62 0.80 -4.50
N ALA A 49 -2.54 0.24 -3.29
CA ALA A 49 -2.99 0.93 -2.07
C ALA A 49 -2.15 2.18 -1.77
N GLU A 50 -0.83 2.17 -1.99
CA GLU A 50 0.01 3.38 -1.90
C GLU A 50 -0.43 4.48 -2.88
N ALA A 51 -0.77 4.09 -4.10
CA ALA A 51 -1.29 5.02 -5.11
C ALA A 51 -2.66 5.59 -4.69
N ASP A 52 -3.51 4.79 -4.05
CA ASP A 52 -4.81 5.23 -3.55
C ASP A 52 -4.67 6.27 -2.43
N VAL A 53 -3.77 6.06 -1.46
CA VAL A 53 -3.49 7.06 -0.42
C VAL A 53 -2.97 8.36 -1.04
N THR A 54 -2.05 8.25 -2.01
CA THR A 54 -1.52 9.43 -2.71
C THR A 54 -2.61 10.18 -3.48
N ARG A 55 -3.53 9.46 -4.12
CA ARG A 55 -4.68 10.06 -4.82
C ARG A 55 -5.64 10.76 -3.86
N ALA A 56 -5.85 10.20 -2.67
CA ALA A 56 -6.66 10.83 -1.63
C ALA A 56 -6.04 12.16 -1.15
N ALA A 57 -4.71 12.19 -0.94
CA ALA A 57 -4.00 13.43 -0.61
C ALA A 57 -4.07 14.48 -1.74
N GLN A 58 -3.99 14.06 -3.00
CA GLN A 58 -4.20 14.94 -4.16
C GLN A 58 -5.63 15.48 -4.24
N ALA A 59 -6.62 14.62 -4.00
CA ALA A 59 -8.03 15.01 -3.97
C ALA A 59 -8.30 16.03 -2.85
N TYR A 60 -7.67 15.84 -1.69
CA TYR A 60 -7.70 16.82 -0.60
C TYR A 60 -7.16 18.18 -1.04
N GLY A 61 -5.95 18.22 -1.62
CA GLY A 61 -5.35 19.46 -2.11
C GLY A 61 -6.23 20.17 -3.16
N ALA A 62 -6.73 19.41 -4.13
CA ALA A 62 -7.64 19.93 -5.15
C ALA A 62 -8.95 20.47 -4.56
N ALA A 63 -9.51 19.82 -3.54
CA ALA A 63 -10.73 20.26 -2.89
C ALA A 63 -10.54 21.54 -2.07
N VAL A 64 -9.41 21.70 -1.38
CA VAL A 64 -9.07 22.94 -0.68
C VAL A 64 -8.89 24.09 -1.68
N VAL A 65 -8.18 23.86 -2.79
CA VAL A 65 -8.03 24.86 -3.87
C VAL A 65 -9.39 25.23 -4.47
N ALA A 66 -10.24 24.23 -4.76
CA ALA A 66 -11.57 24.44 -5.34
C ALA A 66 -12.53 25.18 -4.40
N ALA A 67 -12.33 25.11 -3.09
CA ALA A 67 -13.10 25.88 -2.13
C ALA A 67 -12.87 27.40 -2.30
N GLY A 68 -11.75 27.82 -2.89
CA GLY A 68 -11.47 29.21 -3.24
C GLY A 68 -11.27 30.14 -2.05
N ASP A 69 -11.12 29.59 -0.84
CA ASP A 69 -10.90 30.36 0.37
C ASP A 69 -9.42 30.82 0.43
N PRO A 70 -9.13 32.13 0.50
CA PRO A 70 -7.76 32.62 0.64
C PRO A 70 -7.11 32.24 1.98
N ALA A 71 -7.89 31.95 3.04
CA ALA A 71 -7.39 31.65 4.37
C ALA A 71 -8.28 30.62 5.09
N PRO A 72 -8.29 29.35 4.65
CA PRO A 72 -9.18 28.33 5.22
C PRO A 72 -8.90 28.07 6.70
N THR A 73 -9.98 28.00 7.48
CA THR A 73 -9.92 27.68 8.92
C THR A 73 -9.59 26.20 9.14
N ASP A 74 -9.15 25.87 10.34
CA ASP A 74 -8.83 24.49 10.72
C ASP A 74 -10.06 23.56 10.60
N GLU A 75 -11.25 24.03 10.98
CA GLU A 75 -12.49 23.27 10.83
C GLU A 75 -12.82 23.02 9.36
N ARG A 76 -12.56 24.01 8.49
CA ARG A 76 -12.80 23.85 7.06
C ARG A 76 -11.82 22.85 6.45
N LEU A 77 -10.55 22.91 6.82
CA LEU A 77 -9.53 21.95 6.42
C LEU A 77 -9.88 20.54 6.90
N ALA A 78 -10.37 20.40 8.13
CA ALA A 78 -10.83 19.12 8.68
C ALA A 78 -12.05 18.56 7.92
N ALA A 79 -13.04 19.40 7.60
CA ALA A 79 -14.21 18.97 6.84
C ALA A 79 -13.85 18.49 5.42
N VAL A 80 -12.90 19.14 4.75
CA VAL A 80 -12.40 18.69 3.44
C VAL A 80 -11.62 17.37 3.58
N ALA A 81 -10.86 17.21 4.66
CA ALA A 81 -10.10 16.00 4.94
C ALA A 81 -11.01 14.77 5.14
N GLU A 82 -12.10 14.94 5.88
CA GLU A 82 -13.12 13.90 6.06
C GLU A 82 -13.70 13.46 4.71
N GLY A 83 -14.07 14.42 3.85
CA GLY A 83 -14.59 14.14 2.51
C GLY A 83 -13.58 13.41 1.61
N ALA A 84 -12.29 13.73 1.74
CA ALA A 84 -11.20 13.09 1.01
C ALA A 84 -10.71 11.78 1.68
N ARG A 85 -11.29 11.38 2.81
CA ARG A 85 -10.87 10.22 3.63
C ARG A 85 -9.41 10.27 4.05
N VAL A 86 -8.93 11.46 4.41
CA VAL A 86 -7.60 11.69 4.98
C VAL A 86 -7.75 12.36 6.35
N GLU A 87 -6.73 12.20 7.19
CA GLU A 87 -6.66 12.82 8.51
C GLU A 87 -5.62 13.94 8.48
N VAL A 88 -5.99 15.14 8.91
CA VAL A 88 -5.03 16.25 9.03
C VAL A 88 -4.18 16.04 10.28
N ARG A 89 -2.86 15.97 10.09
CA ARG A 89 -1.86 15.78 11.15
C ARG A 89 -1.26 17.08 11.63
N GLU A 90 -0.99 18.02 10.72
CA GLU A 90 -0.37 19.32 11.06
C GLU A 90 -0.83 20.39 10.08
N VAL A 91 -0.92 21.62 10.55
CA VAL A 91 -1.22 22.80 9.73
C VAL A 91 -0.20 23.89 10.04
N HIS A 92 0.54 24.31 9.03
CA HIS A 92 1.50 25.41 9.09
C HIS A 92 1.01 26.54 8.17
N ARG A 93 1.01 27.79 8.64
CA ARG A 93 0.45 28.95 7.90
C ARG A 93 1.48 29.97 7.45
N THR A 94 2.73 29.85 7.90
CA THR A 94 3.80 30.83 7.65
C THR A 94 4.99 30.13 7.01
N PRO A 95 5.51 30.58 5.86
CA PRO A 95 5.13 31.74 5.05
C PRO A 95 3.92 31.51 4.11
N GLY A 96 3.34 30.31 4.10
CA GLY A 96 2.15 29.95 3.33
C GLY A 96 1.47 28.73 3.96
N LEU A 97 0.29 28.35 3.44
CA LEU A 97 -0.45 27.22 3.99
C LEU A 97 0.19 25.89 3.55
N VAL A 98 0.59 25.09 4.52
CA VAL A 98 1.09 23.73 4.34
C VAL A 98 0.36 22.82 5.32
N VAL A 99 -0.24 21.75 4.81
CA VAL A 99 -1.00 20.79 5.60
C VAL A 99 -0.39 19.41 5.43
N THR A 100 -0.06 18.75 6.54
CA THR A 100 0.32 17.34 6.50
C THR A 100 -0.93 16.50 6.69
N VAL A 101 -1.20 15.61 5.74
CA VAL A 101 -2.32 14.66 5.80
C VAL A 101 -1.80 13.24 5.93
N TYR A 102 -2.56 12.40 6.62
CA TYR A 102 -2.34 10.98 6.79
C TYR A 102 -3.49 10.22 6.14
N GLY A 103 -3.18 9.23 5.32
CA GLY A 103 -4.20 8.37 4.75
C GLY A 103 -3.84 6.89 4.92
N THR A 104 -4.89 6.07 4.94
CA THR A 104 -4.77 4.61 4.99
C THR A 104 -5.57 3.98 3.86
N ALA A 105 -5.04 2.92 3.27
CA ALA A 105 -5.71 2.17 2.23
C ALA A 105 -5.53 0.66 2.48
N PRO A 106 -6.62 -0.12 2.54
CA PRO A 106 -6.52 -1.57 2.67
C PRO A 106 -6.13 -2.22 1.34
N PHE A 107 -5.42 -3.35 1.40
CA PHE A 107 -5.17 -4.21 0.25
C PHE A 107 -5.32 -5.69 0.61
N GLY A 108 -5.83 -6.50 -0.31
CA GLY A 108 -6.02 -7.94 -0.07
C GLY A 108 -4.79 -8.75 -0.45
N THR A 109 -4.22 -9.52 0.48
CA THR A 109 -3.16 -10.49 0.19
C THR A 109 -3.74 -11.90 0.02
N LEU A 110 -2.90 -12.88 -0.34
CA LEU A 110 -3.32 -14.29 -0.40
C LEU A 110 -3.74 -14.82 0.99
N PHE A 111 -3.18 -14.27 2.07
CA PHE A 111 -3.34 -14.75 3.44
C PHE A 111 -4.26 -13.88 4.31
N GLY A 112 -4.84 -12.81 3.75
CA GLY A 112 -5.72 -11.91 4.50
C GLY A 112 -5.76 -10.50 3.92
N VAL A 113 -5.99 -9.52 4.77
CA VAL A 113 -6.00 -8.09 4.43
C VAL A 113 -4.83 -7.40 5.12
N GLY A 114 -4.07 -6.64 4.33
CA GLY A 114 -3.07 -5.68 4.83
C GLY A 114 -3.60 -4.25 4.69
N SER A 115 -2.87 -3.30 5.23
CA SER A 115 -3.12 -1.87 5.02
C SER A 115 -1.81 -1.14 4.77
N VAL A 116 -1.87 -0.17 3.87
CA VAL A 116 -0.84 0.84 3.68
C VAL A 116 -1.25 2.07 4.46
N ALA A 117 -0.29 2.69 5.12
CA ALA A 117 -0.43 3.99 5.75
C ALA A 117 0.69 4.91 5.24
N ALA A 118 0.35 6.13 4.84
CA ALA A 118 1.34 7.11 4.39
C ALA A 118 0.94 8.52 4.80
N CYS A 119 1.96 9.36 5.01
CA CYS A 119 1.78 10.79 5.17
C CYS A 119 2.19 11.55 3.92
N HIS A 120 1.44 12.60 3.63
CA HIS A 120 1.71 13.52 2.54
C HIS A 120 1.69 14.95 3.04
N ARG A 121 2.69 15.73 2.67
CA ARG A 121 2.69 17.17 2.84
C ARG A 121 2.01 17.79 1.63
N VAL A 122 1.01 18.62 1.88
CA VAL A 122 0.27 19.37 0.87
C VAL A 122 0.58 20.85 1.06
N SER A 123 1.36 21.41 0.16
CA SER A 123 1.76 22.81 0.17
C SER A 123 0.88 23.61 -0.79
N PHE A 124 0.24 24.65 -0.31
CA PHE A 124 -0.66 25.49 -1.09
C PHE A 124 0.01 26.81 -1.48
N HIS A 125 -0.35 27.33 -2.64
CA HIS A 125 0.09 28.63 -3.12
C HIS A 125 -1.08 29.39 -3.76
N ASP A 126 -1.01 30.72 -3.68
CA ASP A 126 -1.94 31.65 -4.32
C ASP A 126 -3.43 31.37 -4.06
N LEU A 127 -3.76 30.86 -2.88
CA LEU A 127 -5.15 30.55 -2.49
C LEU A 127 -6.06 31.78 -2.60
N GLY A 128 -7.30 31.55 -3.02
CA GLY A 128 -8.28 32.62 -3.27
C GLY A 128 -8.05 33.41 -4.57
N THR A 129 -7.10 33.00 -5.40
CA THR A 129 -6.84 33.60 -6.71
C THR A 129 -7.09 32.61 -7.86
N ALA A 130 -7.09 33.12 -9.10
CA ALA A 130 -7.22 32.28 -10.29
C ALA A 130 -6.00 31.35 -10.54
N THR A 131 -4.86 31.62 -9.88
CA THR A 131 -3.64 30.82 -10.00
C THR A 131 -3.44 29.88 -8.80
N ALA A 132 -4.47 29.73 -7.94
CA ALA A 132 -4.41 28.86 -6.78
C ALA A 132 -4.03 27.42 -7.15
N GLY A 133 -3.14 26.83 -6.37
CA GLY A 133 -2.66 25.47 -6.60
C GLY A 133 -2.13 24.79 -5.35
N SER A 134 -1.84 23.50 -5.50
CA SER A 134 -1.29 22.66 -4.43
C SER A 134 -0.21 21.72 -4.96
N VAL A 135 0.81 21.48 -4.15
CA VAL A 135 1.87 20.48 -4.39
C VAL A 135 1.77 19.41 -3.31
N VAL A 136 1.82 18.14 -3.71
CA VAL A 136 1.72 16.99 -2.80
C VAL A 136 3.03 16.22 -2.80
N GLU A 137 3.64 16.07 -1.63
CA GLU A 137 4.89 15.37 -1.42
C GLU A 137 4.70 14.24 -0.40
N ARG A 138 5.22 13.04 -0.70
CA ARG A 138 5.20 11.92 0.25
C ARG A 138 6.26 12.17 1.34
N LEU A 139 5.86 12.04 2.60
CA LEU A 139 6.79 12.09 3.73
C LEU A 139 7.26 10.67 4.08
N VAL A 140 8.53 10.56 4.47
CA VAL A 140 9.10 9.31 5.00
C VAL A 140 8.60 9.08 6.41
N ASP A 141 8.59 10.13 7.22
CA ASP A 141 8.13 10.10 8.61
C ASP A 141 6.82 10.89 8.76
N CYS A 142 5.87 10.28 9.48
CA CYS A 142 4.62 10.92 9.84
C CYS A 142 4.80 11.75 11.12
N PRO A 143 4.43 13.04 11.13
CA PRO A 143 4.35 13.78 12.38
C PRO A 143 3.29 13.18 13.31
N PRO A 144 3.44 13.36 14.64
CA PRO A 144 2.45 12.87 15.59
C PRO A 144 1.07 13.50 15.34
N PRO A 145 -0.03 12.84 15.75
CA PRO A 145 -1.35 13.45 15.71
C PRO A 145 -1.35 14.76 16.51
N VAL A 146 -1.77 15.87 15.91
CA VAL A 146 -2.10 17.06 16.70
C VAL A 146 -3.37 16.81 17.50
N ALA A 147 -3.34 17.14 18.79
CA ALA A 147 -4.55 17.27 19.57
C ALA A 147 -5.26 18.56 19.10
N TRP A 148 -6.31 18.41 18.30
CA TRP A 148 -7.18 19.53 17.96
C TRP A 148 -7.66 20.19 19.26
N PRO A 149 -7.69 21.52 19.37
CA PRO A 149 -8.38 22.15 20.47
C PRO A 149 -9.84 21.69 20.42
N SER A 150 -10.29 21.01 21.47
CA SER A 150 -11.70 20.67 21.63
C SER A 150 -12.52 21.96 21.53
N PRO A 151 -13.62 21.99 20.76
CA PRO A 151 -14.52 23.14 20.79
C PRO A 151 -15.03 23.30 22.22
N SER A 152 -14.68 24.42 22.86
CA SER A 152 -15.16 24.84 24.18
C SER A 152 -16.58 25.38 24.11
#